data_AF-K0RY59-F1
#
_entry.id   AF-K0RY59-F1
#
_cell.length_a   1.000
_cell.length_b   1.000
_cell.length_c   1.000
_cell.angle_alpha   90.00
_cell.angle_beta   90.00
_cell.angle_gamma   90.00
#
_symmetry.space_group_name_H-M   'P 1'
#
loop_
_entity.id
_entity.type
_entity.pdbx_description
1 polymer ?
#
loop_
_entity_poly.entity_id
_entity_poly.type
_entity_poly.pdbx_seq_one_letter_code
_entity_poly.pdbx_strand_id
1 'polypeptide(L)'
;MSCVPVADGGGNEACANCGKQGSDTVKLKNCNACRLVKYCGVDCQKAHRKQHKKTCKQRAAELKDEQLYSQGHERPEGDFCPICTLPIQLPENDHSVFEPCCMKTVCHGCSVSAERRGMLKCPFCRTPLSGNDAKNLAMVRARVKKKDPVAINCLGENYGHGTLGLRKDIRKAVELWTEAAELGSIRALYNLGVSHLHGCGVQGDTKKAVEFFERAAVQGHIESRHNLGCIEGRKGNHDRAVRHLLISAMMGEKKSVDAIKISFMRGLATKDQYAEALKGYQDAVREMESPERLEAMKFV
;
A
#
# COMPACT_ATOMS: atom_id res chain seq x y z
N MET A 1 -5.62 -30.72 2.56
CA MET A 1 -4.98 -31.10 3.84
C MET A 1 -4.13 -29.93 4.29
N SER A 2 -4.48 -29.42 5.46
CA SER A 2 -3.97 -28.17 6.04
C SER A 2 -2.52 -28.34 6.50
N CYS A 3 -1.62 -27.46 6.08
CA CYS A 3 -0.27 -27.40 6.64
C CYS A 3 -0.28 -26.41 7.80
N VAL A 4 -0.33 -26.97 9.02
CA VAL A 4 -0.07 -26.27 10.28
C VAL A 4 1.42 -25.89 10.31
N PRO A 5 1.81 -24.68 10.73
CA PRO A 5 3.20 -24.34 10.91
C PRO A 5 3.72 -25.10 12.13
N VAL A 6 4.68 -26.00 11.89
CA VAL A 6 5.40 -26.68 12.98
C VAL A 6 6.30 -25.65 13.66
N ALA A 7 6.13 -25.56 14.97
CA ALA A 7 6.94 -24.80 15.90
C ALA A 7 8.45 -25.06 15.74
N ASP A 8 9.23 -24.05 16.11
CA ASP A 8 10.68 -24.10 16.31
C ASP A 8 11.14 -25.43 16.93
N GLY A 9 11.94 -26.23 16.21
CA GLY A 9 12.50 -27.46 16.80
C GLY A 9 13.06 -28.53 15.87
N GLY A 10 13.70 -28.20 14.74
CA GLY A 10 14.25 -29.25 13.87
C GLY A 10 15.10 -28.80 12.69
N GLY A 11 15.85 -27.70 12.82
CA GLY A 11 16.77 -27.29 11.76
C GLY A 11 18.07 -28.07 11.87
N ASN A 12 18.30 -29.04 10.96
CA ASN A 12 19.49 -29.88 10.80
C ASN A 12 20.65 -29.45 11.71
N GLU A 13 20.91 -30.23 12.76
CA GLU A 13 21.97 -29.96 13.75
C GLU A 13 23.37 -30.06 13.17
N ALA A 14 23.51 -30.35 11.87
CA ALA A 14 24.77 -30.52 11.17
C ALA A 14 25.08 -29.36 10.19
N CYS A 15 26.37 -29.06 10.03
CA CYS A 15 26.85 -28.18 8.99
C CYS A 15 26.54 -28.77 7.60
N ALA A 16 25.87 -28.00 6.75
CA ALA A 16 25.47 -28.42 5.42
C ALA A 16 26.63 -28.72 4.45
N ASN A 17 27.87 -28.36 4.79
CA ASN A 17 29.05 -28.68 3.99
C ASN A 17 29.81 -29.91 4.50
N CYS A 18 30.20 -29.89 5.77
CA CYS A 18 31.10 -30.91 6.35
C CYS A 18 30.40 -31.91 7.28
N GLY A 19 29.09 -31.79 7.50
CA GLY A 19 28.32 -32.67 8.38
C GLY A 19 28.59 -32.50 9.87
N LYS A 20 29.45 -31.55 10.27
CA LYS A 20 29.81 -31.33 11.68
C LYS A 20 28.57 -30.93 12.49
N GLN A 21 28.28 -31.70 13.54
CA GLN A 21 27.18 -31.44 14.45
C GLN A 21 27.44 -30.18 15.29
N GLY A 22 26.36 -29.48 15.62
CA GLY A 22 26.35 -28.39 16.59
C GLY A 22 26.61 -28.94 17.99
N SER A 23 27.37 -28.18 18.76
CA SER A 23 27.66 -28.48 20.16
C SER A 23 27.89 -27.16 20.90
N ASP A 24 28.05 -27.22 22.22
CA ASP A 24 28.42 -26.04 23.03
C ASP A 24 29.70 -25.36 22.52
N THR A 25 30.59 -26.14 21.91
CA THR A 25 31.84 -25.68 21.29
C THR A 25 31.72 -25.32 19.80
N VAL A 26 30.70 -25.81 19.09
CA VAL A 26 30.52 -25.59 17.64
C VAL A 26 29.18 -24.93 17.39
N LYS A 27 29.19 -23.61 17.29
CA LYS A 27 28.00 -22.81 16.97
C LYS A 27 27.76 -22.78 15.47
N LEU A 28 26.70 -23.45 15.04
CA LEU A 28 26.24 -23.40 13.66
C LEU A 28 25.44 -22.11 13.38
N LYS A 29 25.71 -21.47 12.24
CA LYS A 29 25.00 -20.24 11.81
C LYS A 29 24.16 -20.51 10.57
N ASN A 30 22.93 -20.01 10.57
CA ASN A 30 22.04 -20.07 9.41
C ASN A 30 22.66 -19.33 8.21
N CYS A 31 22.35 -19.79 7.00
CA CYS A 31 22.56 -19.00 5.80
C CYS A 31 21.77 -17.69 5.89
N ASN A 32 22.44 -16.53 5.88
CA ASN A 32 21.80 -15.23 6.00
C ASN A 32 20.75 -14.93 4.91
N ALA A 33 20.86 -15.56 3.74
CA ALA A 33 19.95 -15.33 2.62
C ALA A 33 18.67 -16.18 2.69
N CYS A 34 18.77 -17.47 3.01
CA CYS A 34 17.62 -18.40 2.91
C CYS A 34 17.21 -19.05 4.22
N ARG A 35 18.06 -19.01 5.26
CA ARG A 35 17.84 -19.66 6.56
C ARG A 35 17.60 -21.19 6.54
N LEU A 36 17.67 -21.86 5.37
CA LEU A 36 17.42 -23.30 5.23
C LEU A 36 18.54 -24.19 5.77
N VAL A 37 19.77 -23.71 5.70
CA VAL A 37 20.97 -24.50 5.96
C VAL A 37 21.86 -23.77 6.94
N LYS A 38 22.61 -24.54 7.72
CA LYS A 38 23.53 -24.03 8.74
C LYS A 38 24.98 -24.34 8.40
N TYR A 39 25.91 -23.50 8.84
CA TYR A 39 27.35 -23.65 8.62
C TYR A 39 28.14 -23.47 9.92
N CYS A 40 29.18 -24.30 10.12
CA CYS A 40 30.10 -24.14 11.25
C CYS A 40 31.14 -23.04 11.05
N GLY A 41 31.21 -22.46 9.84
CA GLY A 41 32.18 -21.42 9.50
C GLY A 41 32.01 -20.90 8.07
N VAL A 42 32.69 -19.79 7.77
CA VAL A 42 32.62 -19.10 6.47
C VAL A 42 33.15 -19.98 5.34
N ASP A 43 34.16 -20.81 5.60
CA ASP A 43 34.74 -21.69 4.57
C ASP A 43 33.77 -22.78 4.13
N CYS A 44 33.05 -23.38 5.08
CA CYS A 44 31.97 -24.32 4.80
C CYS A 44 30.84 -23.66 4.02
N GLN A 45 30.49 -22.42 4.35
CA GLN A 45 29.50 -21.66 3.58
C GLN A 45 29.96 -21.38 2.14
N LYS A 46 31.22 -21.00 1.95
CA LYS A 46 31.80 -20.73 0.61
C LYS A 46 31.84 -22.00 -0.24
N ALA A 47 32.25 -23.13 0.33
CA ALA A 47 32.33 -24.41 -0.35
C ALA A 47 30.94 -24.89 -0.82
N HIS A 48 29.94 -24.85 0.05
CA HIS A 48 28.58 -25.30 -0.27
C HIS A 48 27.78 -24.31 -1.14
N ARG A 49 28.22 -23.04 -1.25
CA ARG A 49 27.50 -21.98 -1.96
C ARG A 49 27.09 -22.38 -3.38
N LYS A 50 27.97 -23.05 -4.13
CA LYS A 50 27.68 -23.44 -5.53
C LYS A 50 26.55 -24.46 -5.63
N GLN A 51 26.55 -25.45 -4.75
CA GLN A 51 25.54 -26.52 -4.70
C GLN A 51 24.16 -25.99 -4.27
N HIS A 52 24.15 -25.03 -3.34
CA HIS A 52 22.91 -24.49 -2.76
C HIS A 52 22.37 -23.24 -3.46
N LYS A 53 23.09 -22.66 -4.42
CA LYS A 53 22.80 -21.34 -5.00
C LYS A 53 21.36 -21.20 -5.49
N LYS A 54 20.83 -22.20 -6.20
CA LYS A 54 19.48 -22.17 -6.79
C LYS A 54 18.41 -22.14 -5.69
N THR A 55 18.42 -23.14 -4.80
CA THR A 55 17.49 -23.25 -3.67
C THR A 55 17.60 -22.06 -2.72
N CYS A 56 18.81 -21.56 -2.49
CA CYS A 56 19.05 -20.37 -1.67
C CYS A 56 18.34 -19.14 -2.23
N LYS A 57 18.49 -18.88 -3.53
CA LYS A 57 17.85 -17.74 -4.20
C LYS A 57 16.34 -17.84 -4.17
N GLN A 58 15.80 -19.03 -4.42
CA GLN A 58 14.36 -19.27 -4.37
C GLN A 58 13.82 -18.98 -2.97
N ARG A 59 14.39 -19.59 -1.93
CA ARG A 59 13.93 -19.33 -0.56
C ARG A 59 14.14 -17.89 -0.10
N ALA A 60 15.22 -17.24 -0.53
CA ALA A 60 15.42 -15.83 -0.24
C ALA A 60 14.32 -14.95 -0.87
N ALA A 61 13.81 -15.30 -2.06
CA ALA A 61 12.67 -14.63 -2.66
C ALA A 61 11.38 -14.91 -1.90
N GLU A 62 11.14 -16.17 -1.50
CA GLU A 62 10.00 -16.56 -0.66
C GLU A 62 9.98 -15.82 0.68
N LEU A 63 11.13 -15.68 1.36
CA LEU A 63 11.22 -14.93 2.62
C LEU A 63 10.91 -13.43 2.44
N LYS A 64 11.31 -12.84 1.31
CA LYS A 64 10.95 -11.45 0.99
C LYS A 64 9.45 -11.31 0.77
N ASP A 65 8.87 -12.26 0.04
CA ASP A 65 7.44 -12.33 -0.19
C ASP A 65 6.68 -12.55 1.13
N GLU A 66 7.12 -13.43 2.01
CA GLU A 66 6.54 -13.63 3.35
C GLU A 66 6.57 -12.32 4.17
N GLN A 67 7.69 -11.60 4.13
CA GLN A 67 7.82 -10.31 4.81
C GLN A 67 6.85 -9.26 4.22
N LEU A 68 6.79 -9.13 2.90
CA LEU A 68 5.86 -8.23 2.20
C LEU A 68 4.39 -8.60 2.48
N TYR A 69 4.12 -9.90 2.44
CA TYR A 69 3.02 -10.68 3.04
C TYR A 69 2.44 -10.04 4.30
N SER A 70 3.29 -10.04 5.33
CA SER A 70 2.95 -9.76 6.72
C SER A 70 2.77 -8.28 7.09
N GLN A 71 2.85 -7.37 6.12
CA GLN A 71 2.86 -5.92 6.36
C GLN A 71 1.77 -5.21 5.56
N GLY A 72 1.31 -4.07 6.09
CA GLY A 72 0.32 -3.22 5.43
C GLY A 72 -1.09 -3.80 5.45
N HIS A 73 -1.50 -4.34 6.59
CA HIS A 73 -2.85 -4.87 6.83
C HIS A 73 -3.79 -3.83 7.46
N GLU A 74 -3.26 -2.68 7.86
CA GLU A 74 -4.01 -1.59 8.48
C GLU A 74 -3.96 -0.35 7.58
N ARG A 75 -5.06 0.41 7.57
CA ARG A 75 -5.13 1.66 6.84
C ARG A 75 -4.35 2.76 7.57
N PRO A 76 -3.63 3.64 6.86
CA PRO A 76 -2.94 4.76 7.50
C PRO A 76 -3.92 5.80 8.06
N GLU A 77 -3.50 6.62 9.03
CA GLU A 77 -4.36 7.62 9.70
C GLU A 77 -5.09 8.56 8.70
N GLY A 78 -4.45 8.88 7.57
CA GLY A 78 -5.01 9.76 6.55
C GLY A 78 -6.29 9.24 5.88
N ASP A 79 -6.56 7.94 6.00
CA ASP A 79 -7.71 7.26 5.42
C ASP A 79 -8.96 7.33 6.33
N PHE A 80 -8.82 7.87 7.54
CA PHE A 80 -9.91 8.00 8.50
C PHE A 80 -10.46 9.41 8.51
N CYS A 81 -11.79 9.52 8.52
CA CYS A 81 -12.43 10.84 8.65
C CYS A 81 -12.09 11.41 10.04
N PRO A 82 -11.51 12.61 10.14
CA PRO A 82 -11.07 13.16 11.42
C PRO A 82 -12.23 13.62 12.32
N ILE A 83 -13.48 13.53 11.85
CA ILE A 83 -14.68 13.94 12.60
C ILE A 83 -15.37 12.73 13.20
N CYS A 84 -15.72 11.73 12.39
CA CYS A 84 -16.37 10.52 12.89
C CYS A 84 -15.39 9.40 13.26
N THR A 85 -14.09 9.56 12.97
CA THR A 85 -13.02 8.58 13.21
C THR A 85 -13.19 7.24 12.49
N LEU A 86 -14.16 7.14 11.58
CA LEU A 86 -14.39 5.95 10.77
C LEU A 86 -13.56 5.97 9.48
N PRO A 87 -13.08 4.80 9.02
CA PRO A 87 -12.36 4.68 7.76
C PRO A 87 -13.23 5.16 6.59
N ILE A 88 -12.68 5.92 5.65
CA ILE A 88 -13.41 6.49 4.51
C ILE A 88 -13.61 5.41 3.44
N GLN A 89 -14.82 5.31 2.87
CA GLN A 89 -15.13 4.32 1.84
C GLN A 89 -14.27 4.51 0.58
N LEU A 90 -13.96 3.42 -0.10
CA LEU A 90 -13.18 3.44 -1.34
C LEU A 90 -14.08 3.38 -2.58
N PRO A 91 -13.72 4.08 -3.67
CA PRO A 91 -12.56 4.98 -3.79
C PRO A 91 -12.78 6.30 -3.02
N GLU A 92 -11.74 6.80 -2.35
CA GLU A 92 -11.88 7.92 -1.40
C GLU A 92 -12.47 9.19 -2.02
N ASN A 93 -12.14 9.48 -3.27
CA ASN A 93 -12.59 10.67 -3.99
C ASN A 93 -14.12 10.70 -4.21
N ASP A 94 -14.78 9.54 -4.18
CA ASP A 94 -16.24 9.44 -4.35
C ASP A 94 -16.99 9.56 -3.01
N HIS A 95 -16.25 9.52 -1.89
CA HIS A 95 -16.81 9.43 -0.54
C HIS A 95 -16.29 10.51 0.41
N SER A 96 -15.48 11.44 -0.07
CA SER A 96 -14.85 12.46 0.76
C SER A 96 -14.48 13.73 0.03
N VAL A 97 -14.21 14.77 0.81
CA VAL A 97 -13.69 16.06 0.37
C VAL A 97 -12.34 16.30 1.03
N PHE A 98 -11.34 16.65 0.23
CA PHE A 98 -10.04 17.08 0.75
C PHE A 98 -10.07 18.58 1.08
N GLU A 99 -9.61 18.95 2.27
CA GLU A 99 -9.67 20.31 2.80
C GLU A 99 -8.31 21.03 2.70
N PRO A 100 -8.12 21.99 1.76
CA PRO A 100 -6.83 22.64 1.53
C PRO A 100 -6.32 23.48 2.71
N CYS A 101 -7.21 23.88 3.62
CA CYS A 101 -6.83 24.64 4.81
C CYS A 101 -6.08 23.79 5.84
N CYS A 102 -6.41 22.50 5.94
CA CYS A 102 -5.88 21.61 6.99
C CYS A 102 -5.19 20.34 6.49
N MET A 103 -5.22 20.07 5.18
CA MET A 103 -4.73 18.83 4.55
C MET A 103 -5.42 17.58 5.11
N LYS A 104 -6.66 17.71 5.56
CA LYS A 104 -7.46 16.59 6.05
C LYS A 104 -8.53 16.22 5.03
N THR A 105 -8.81 14.93 4.95
CA THR A 105 -9.87 14.38 4.13
C THR A 105 -11.08 14.12 5.03
N VAL A 106 -12.21 14.74 4.72
CA VAL A 106 -13.46 14.62 5.49
C VAL A 106 -14.46 13.83 4.68
N CYS A 107 -15.07 12.78 5.24
CA CYS A 107 -16.08 12.02 4.51
C CYS A 107 -17.32 12.88 4.21
N HIS A 108 -17.99 12.60 3.08
CA HIS A 108 -19.18 13.37 2.66
C HIS A 108 -20.26 13.42 3.73
N GLY A 109 -20.47 12.33 4.48
CA GLY A 109 -21.42 12.32 5.61
C GLY A 109 -21.17 13.43 6.62
N CYS A 110 -19.92 13.58 7.07
CA CYS A 110 -19.55 14.65 8.00
C CYS A 110 -19.58 16.04 7.36
N SER A 111 -19.19 16.17 6.08
CA SER A 111 -19.25 17.45 5.37
C SER A 111 -20.69 17.95 5.22
N VAL A 112 -21.57 17.11 4.68
CA VAL A 112 -22.99 17.43 4.48
C VAL A 112 -23.70 17.70 5.81
N SER A 113 -23.40 16.92 6.85
CA SER A 113 -23.95 17.15 8.19
C SER A 113 -23.53 18.52 8.76
N ALA A 114 -22.29 18.96 8.52
CA ALA A 114 -21.83 20.28 8.93
C ALA A 114 -22.54 21.40 8.13
N GLU A 115 -22.66 21.25 6.82
CA GLU A 115 -23.34 22.21 5.94
C GLU A 115 -24.81 22.40 6.34
N ARG A 116 -25.53 21.31 6.65
CA ARG A 116 -26.93 21.36 7.13
C ARG A 116 -27.11 22.12 8.43
N ARG A 117 -26.06 22.20 9.26
CA ARG A 117 -26.04 22.99 10.50
C ARG A 117 -25.66 24.45 10.24
N GLY A 118 -25.62 24.88 8.99
CA GLY A 118 -25.26 26.24 8.59
C GLY A 118 -23.76 26.52 8.64
N MET A 119 -22.91 25.49 8.64
CA MET A 119 -21.46 25.68 8.73
C MET A 119 -20.83 25.95 7.36
N LEU A 120 -20.56 27.21 7.06
CA LEU A 120 -19.85 27.66 5.84
C LEU A 120 -18.32 27.72 6.03
N LYS A 121 -17.78 26.83 6.84
CA LYS A 121 -16.36 26.75 7.24
C LYS A 121 -15.92 25.30 7.11
N CYS A 122 -14.61 25.07 6.98
CA CYS A 122 -14.03 23.72 7.03
C CYS A 122 -14.60 22.95 8.23
N PRO A 123 -15.22 21.78 8.02
CA PRO A 123 -15.84 20.98 9.08
C PRO A 123 -14.86 20.53 10.16
N PHE A 124 -13.56 20.51 9.85
CA PHE A 124 -12.50 20.13 10.79
C PHE A 124 -11.88 21.36 11.48
N CYS A 125 -11.15 22.21 10.76
CA CYS A 125 -10.37 23.29 11.37
C CYS A 125 -11.11 24.64 11.47
N ARG A 126 -12.37 24.72 11.03
CA ARG A 126 -13.22 25.93 11.06
C ARG A 126 -12.68 27.12 10.24
N THR A 127 -11.66 26.92 9.40
CA THR A 127 -11.21 27.97 8.46
C THR A 127 -12.34 28.27 7.47
N PRO A 128 -12.68 29.54 7.19
CA PRO A 128 -13.65 29.89 6.16
C PRO A 128 -13.29 29.26 4.82
N LEU A 129 -14.25 28.60 4.18
CA LEU A 129 -14.03 27.99 2.88
C LEU A 129 -13.82 29.09 1.84
N SER A 130 -12.80 28.93 0.99
CA SER A 130 -12.65 29.78 -0.19
C SER A 130 -12.96 28.99 -1.45
N GLY A 131 -14.03 29.36 -2.14
CA GLY A 131 -14.29 28.88 -3.51
C GLY A 131 -13.35 29.48 -4.56
N ASN A 132 -12.17 29.97 -4.17
CA ASN A 132 -11.20 30.60 -5.05
C ASN A 132 -9.89 29.81 -5.04
N ASP A 133 -9.54 29.29 -6.22
CA ASP A 133 -8.30 28.58 -6.51
C ASP A 133 -7.05 29.27 -5.98
N ALA A 134 -6.95 30.60 -6.12
CA ALA A 134 -5.79 31.35 -5.66
C ALA A 134 -5.62 31.29 -4.14
N LYS A 135 -6.72 31.32 -3.39
CA LYS A 135 -6.70 31.21 -1.92
C LYS A 135 -6.37 29.78 -1.49
N ASN A 136 -6.97 28.77 -2.12
CA ASN A 136 -6.67 27.36 -1.86
C ASN A 136 -5.20 27.05 -2.13
N LEU A 137 -4.66 27.51 -3.26
CA LEU A 137 -3.24 27.37 -3.60
C LEU A 137 -2.33 28.07 -2.57
N ALA A 138 -2.71 29.25 -2.08
CA ALA A 138 -1.95 29.94 -1.05
C ALA A 138 -1.90 29.14 0.26
N MET A 139 -3.00 28.51 0.67
CA MET A 139 -3.04 27.64 1.86
C MET A 139 -2.14 26.41 1.69
N VAL A 140 -2.21 25.73 0.55
CA VAL A 140 -1.33 24.60 0.22
C VAL A 140 0.13 25.03 0.26
N ARG A 141 0.50 26.13 -0.41
CA ARG A 141 1.87 26.66 -0.45
C ARG A 141 2.38 27.03 0.94
N ALA A 142 1.53 27.55 1.83
CA ALA A 142 1.93 27.86 3.20
C ALA A 142 2.35 26.60 3.98
N ARG A 143 1.70 25.47 3.74
CA ARG A 143 2.06 24.17 4.34
C ARG A 143 3.25 23.51 3.66
N VAL A 144 3.38 23.64 2.34
CA VAL A 144 4.59 23.21 1.60
C VAL A 144 5.85 23.89 2.15
N LYS A 145 5.79 25.19 2.47
CA LYS A 145 6.90 25.90 3.12
C LYS A 145 7.29 25.31 4.48
N LYS A 146 6.35 24.64 5.17
CA LYS A 146 6.58 23.94 6.44
C LYS A 146 6.96 22.46 6.25
N LYS A 147 7.25 22.03 5.01
CA LYS A 147 7.60 20.65 4.66
C LYS A 147 6.53 19.62 5.06
N ASP A 148 5.25 20.02 5.01
CA ASP A 148 4.12 19.10 5.19
C ASP A 148 4.04 18.12 3.99
N PRO A 149 4.29 16.81 4.20
CA PRO A 149 4.34 15.82 3.10
C PRO A 149 3.01 15.67 2.36
N VAL A 150 1.87 15.85 3.04
CA VAL A 150 0.54 15.79 2.43
C VAL A 150 0.33 17.00 1.54
N ALA A 151 0.75 18.19 1.99
CA ALA A 151 0.67 19.41 1.19
C ALA A 151 1.58 19.39 -0.04
N ILE A 152 2.79 18.84 0.08
CA ILE A 152 3.70 18.69 -1.06
C ILE A 152 3.11 17.71 -2.08
N ASN A 153 2.56 16.57 -1.63
CA ASN A 153 1.85 15.65 -2.52
C ASN A 153 0.67 16.32 -3.22
N CYS A 154 -0.17 17.03 -2.46
CA CYS A 154 -1.32 17.76 -2.99
C CYS A 154 -0.89 18.79 -4.04
N LEU A 155 0.18 19.55 -3.79
CA LEU A 155 0.72 20.49 -4.78
C LEU A 155 1.20 19.75 -6.04
N GLY A 156 1.85 18.60 -5.88
CA GLY A 156 2.25 17.72 -6.98
C GLY A 156 1.05 17.28 -7.83
N GLU A 157 -0.03 16.80 -7.20
CA GLU A 157 -1.27 16.43 -7.88
C GLU A 157 -1.88 17.61 -8.65
N ASN A 158 -1.89 18.81 -8.05
CA ASN A 158 -2.40 20.01 -8.70
C ASN A 158 -1.58 20.42 -9.94
N TYR A 159 -0.24 20.31 -9.90
CA TYR A 159 0.56 20.46 -11.11
C TYR A 159 0.30 19.34 -12.11
N GLY A 160 0.11 18.11 -11.64
CA GLY A 160 -0.15 16.96 -12.52
C GLY A 160 -1.46 17.06 -13.29
N HIS A 161 -2.49 17.66 -12.69
CA HIS A 161 -3.81 17.82 -13.32
C HIS A 161 -4.02 19.20 -13.93
N GLY A 162 -3.25 20.21 -13.53
CA GLY A 162 -3.47 21.61 -13.94
C GLY A 162 -4.68 22.24 -13.24
N THR A 163 -4.83 21.99 -11.94
CA THR A 163 -5.92 22.51 -11.10
C THR A 163 -5.42 23.64 -10.20
N LEU A 164 -6.33 24.33 -9.50
CA LEU A 164 -6.02 25.51 -8.68
C LEU A 164 -5.33 26.65 -9.45
N GLY A 165 -5.73 26.84 -10.72
CA GLY A 165 -5.15 27.83 -11.62
C GLY A 165 -3.69 27.54 -12.05
N LEU A 166 -3.18 26.34 -11.79
CA LEU A 166 -1.85 25.92 -12.25
C LEU A 166 -1.90 25.37 -13.67
N ARG A 167 -0.87 25.67 -14.47
CA ARG A 167 -0.65 24.96 -15.73
C ARG A 167 -0.20 23.53 -15.44
N LYS A 168 -0.75 22.57 -16.18
CA LYS A 168 -0.36 21.16 -16.11
C LYS A 168 1.15 20.99 -16.36
N ASP A 169 1.84 20.36 -15.41
CA ASP A 169 3.27 20.06 -15.44
C ASP A 169 3.56 18.77 -14.63
N ILE A 170 3.58 17.63 -15.33
CA ILE A 170 3.79 16.32 -14.70
C ILE A 170 5.26 16.17 -14.23
N ARG A 171 6.23 16.82 -14.87
CA ARG A 171 7.64 16.71 -14.44
C ARG A 171 7.81 17.34 -13.07
N LYS A 172 7.25 18.53 -12.89
CA LYS A 172 7.19 19.19 -11.60
C LYS A 172 6.37 18.41 -10.56
N ALA A 173 5.29 17.75 -10.98
CA ALA A 173 4.53 16.86 -10.10
C ALA A 173 5.41 15.73 -9.56
N VAL A 174 6.21 15.08 -10.42
CA VAL A 174 7.15 14.02 -10.02
C VAL A 174 8.21 14.53 -9.04
N GLU A 175 8.78 15.70 -9.28
CA GLU A 175 9.74 16.32 -8.35
C GLU A 175 9.12 16.49 -6.95
N LEU A 176 7.90 17.02 -6.88
CA LEU A 176 7.18 17.22 -5.63
C LEU A 176 6.78 15.89 -4.98
N TRP A 177 6.33 14.90 -5.75
CA TRP A 177 6.04 13.57 -5.21
C TRP A 177 7.29 12.88 -4.68
N THR A 178 8.46 13.09 -5.30
CA THR A 178 9.75 12.60 -4.80
C THR A 178 10.06 13.21 -3.44
N GLU A 179 9.98 14.54 -3.32
CA GLU A 179 10.17 15.25 -2.05
C GLU A 179 9.16 14.79 -0.97
N ALA A 180 7.89 14.69 -1.33
CA ALA A 180 6.85 14.25 -0.39
C ALA A 180 7.07 12.81 0.08
N ALA A 181 7.50 11.91 -0.81
CA ALA A 181 7.78 10.51 -0.48
C ALA A 181 8.99 10.37 0.45
N GLU A 182 10.03 11.20 0.27
CA GLU A 182 11.18 11.27 1.20
C GLU A 182 10.77 11.76 2.58
N LEU A 183 9.76 12.62 2.65
CA LEU A 183 9.14 13.10 3.89
C LEU A 183 8.04 12.17 4.44
N GLY A 184 7.86 10.98 3.86
CA GLY A 184 6.95 9.95 4.37
C GLY A 184 5.53 9.96 3.78
N SER A 185 5.27 10.69 2.70
CA SER A 185 3.96 10.66 2.03
C SER A 185 3.73 9.34 1.31
N ILE A 186 2.79 8.54 1.84
CA ILE A 186 2.37 7.25 1.25
C ILE A 186 1.71 7.45 -0.12
N ARG A 187 0.84 8.46 -0.27
CA ARG A 187 0.19 8.79 -1.55
C ARG A 187 1.20 9.24 -2.60
N ALA A 188 2.27 9.93 -2.20
CA ALA A 188 3.32 10.31 -3.14
C ALA A 188 4.10 9.10 -3.66
N LEU A 189 4.37 8.09 -2.81
CA LEU A 189 4.94 6.82 -3.26
C LEU A 189 4.03 6.15 -4.30
N TYR A 190 2.72 6.13 -4.07
CA TYR A 190 1.78 5.62 -5.06
C TYR A 190 1.83 6.40 -6.38
N ASN A 191 1.80 7.74 -6.31
CA ASN A 191 1.86 8.60 -7.50
C ASN A 191 3.16 8.40 -8.31
N LEU A 192 4.31 8.22 -7.64
CA LEU A 192 5.58 7.85 -8.29
C LEU A 192 5.50 6.47 -8.94
N GLY A 193 4.87 5.51 -8.27
CA GLY A 193 4.62 4.18 -8.82
C GLY A 193 3.81 4.23 -10.12
N VAL A 194 2.72 4.99 -10.13
CA VAL A 194 1.87 5.22 -11.32
C VAL A 194 2.65 5.93 -12.43
N SER A 195 3.40 6.99 -12.09
CA SER A 195 4.23 7.75 -13.01
C SER A 195 5.26 6.86 -13.73
N HIS A 196 5.97 6.01 -12.99
CA HIS A 196 6.91 5.04 -13.57
C HIS A 196 6.22 3.91 -14.32
N LEU A 197 5.03 3.46 -13.91
CA LEU A 197 4.30 2.41 -14.61
C LEU A 197 3.86 2.86 -16.02
N HIS A 198 3.46 4.12 -16.15
CA HIS A 198 2.92 4.68 -17.40
C HIS A 198 3.89 5.59 -18.16
N GLY A 199 5.06 5.89 -17.59
CA GLY A 199 6.02 6.83 -18.18
C GLY A 199 5.51 8.28 -18.21
N CYS A 200 4.70 8.68 -17.21
CA CYS A 200 4.13 10.02 -17.16
C CYS A 200 5.09 10.98 -16.43
N GLY A 201 5.73 11.88 -17.18
CA GLY A 201 6.71 12.85 -16.62
C GLY A 201 8.09 12.27 -16.31
N VAL A 202 8.23 10.94 -16.35
CA VAL A 202 9.50 10.20 -16.26
C VAL A 202 9.55 9.11 -17.32
N GLN A 203 10.73 8.55 -17.55
CA GLN A 203 10.83 7.33 -18.35
C GLN A 203 10.13 6.17 -17.63
N GLY A 204 9.29 5.43 -18.37
CA GLY A 204 8.58 4.27 -17.85
C GLY A 204 9.54 3.17 -17.38
N ASP A 205 9.31 2.66 -16.19
CA ASP A 205 10.09 1.59 -15.56
C ASP A 205 9.21 0.80 -14.57
N THR A 206 8.69 -0.34 -15.03
CA THR A 206 7.83 -1.20 -14.21
C THR A 206 8.53 -1.72 -12.95
N LYS A 207 9.86 -1.87 -12.95
CA LYS A 207 10.59 -2.34 -11.75
C LYS A 207 10.60 -1.26 -10.69
N LYS A 208 10.91 -0.02 -11.06
CA LYS A 208 10.78 1.14 -10.15
C LYS A 208 9.36 1.33 -9.67
N ALA A 209 8.37 1.16 -10.55
CA ALA A 209 6.96 1.23 -10.16
C ALA A 209 6.63 0.21 -9.05
N VAL A 210 7.09 -1.04 -9.20
CA VAL A 210 6.93 -2.08 -8.18
C VAL A 210 7.61 -1.70 -6.87
N GLU A 211 8.83 -1.15 -6.91
CA GLU A 211 9.53 -0.70 -5.69
C GLU A 211 8.75 0.37 -4.93
N PHE A 212 8.20 1.35 -5.64
CA PHE A 212 7.36 2.39 -5.04
C PHE A 212 6.04 1.82 -4.49
N PHE A 213 5.38 0.94 -5.24
CA PHE A 213 4.15 0.29 -4.77
C PHE A 213 4.41 -0.63 -3.57
N GLU A 214 5.50 -1.39 -3.52
CA GLU A 214 5.87 -2.22 -2.37
C GLU A 214 6.07 -1.35 -1.12
N ARG A 215 6.81 -0.24 -1.24
CA ARG A 215 7.03 0.72 -0.14
C ARG A 215 5.73 1.36 0.37
N ALA A 216 4.79 1.67 -0.52
CA ALA A 216 3.48 2.20 -0.13
C ALA A 216 2.59 1.10 0.47
N ALA A 217 2.61 -0.10 -0.11
CA ALA A 217 1.80 -1.23 0.31
C ALA A 217 2.16 -1.74 1.70
N VAL A 218 3.44 -1.75 2.09
CA VAL A 218 3.84 -2.12 3.47
C VAL A 218 3.39 -1.10 4.51
N GLN A 219 3.08 0.13 4.08
CA GLN A 219 2.49 1.19 4.91
C GLN A 219 0.95 1.24 4.81
N GLY A 220 0.32 0.21 4.23
CA GLY A 220 -1.13 0.10 4.18
C GLY A 220 -1.79 0.74 2.95
N HIS A 221 -1.04 1.21 1.95
CA HIS A 221 -1.65 1.81 0.75
C HIS A 221 -2.37 0.76 -0.10
N ILE A 222 -3.70 0.85 -0.11
CA ILE A 222 -4.59 -0.18 -0.66
C ILE A 222 -4.48 -0.28 -2.18
N GLU A 223 -4.49 0.85 -2.89
CA GLU A 223 -4.35 0.86 -4.36
C GLU A 223 -2.96 0.39 -4.82
N SER A 224 -1.92 0.64 -4.02
CA SER A 224 -0.58 0.12 -4.34
C SER A 224 -0.56 -1.39 -4.22
N ARG A 225 -1.19 -1.95 -3.19
CA ARG A 225 -1.35 -3.40 -3.03
C ARG A 225 -2.14 -4.01 -4.18
N HIS A 226 -3.23 -3.38 -4.61
CA HIS A 226 -4.01 -3.78 -5.79
C HIS A 226 -3.14 -3.79 -7.06
N ASN A 227 -2.39 -2.71 -7.30
CA ASN A 227 -1.53 -2.58 -8.47
C ASN A 227 -0.42 -3.65 -8.52
N LEU A 228 0.17 -4.00 -7.37
CA LEU A 228 1.10 -5.13 -7.28
C LEU A 228 0.42 -6.43 -7.73
N GLY A 229 -0.79 -6.70 -7.24
CA GLY A 229 -1.58 -7.85 -7.66
C GLY A 229 -1.80 -7.91 -9.18
N CYS A 230 -2.21 -6.79 -9.77
CA CYS A 230 -2.40 -6.67 -11.22
C CYS A 230 -1.10 -6.86 -12.02
N ILE A 231 0.01 -6.28 -11.57
CA ILE A 231 1.32 -6.43 -12.22
C ILE A 231 1.79 -7.89 -12.20
N GLU A 232 1.63 -8.56 -11.07
CA GLU A 232 2.03 -9.97 -10.91
C GLU A 232 1.13 -10.90 -11.72
N GLY A 233 -0.17 -10.61 -11.79
CA GLY A 233 -1.10 -11.32 -12.67
C GLY A 233 -0.72 -11.21 -14.14
N ARG A 234 -0.31 -10.01 -14.60
CA ARG A 234 0.18 -9.79 -15.98
C ARG A 234 1.49 -10.52 -16.27
N LYS A 235 2.32 -10.75 -15.26
CA LYS A 235 3.56 -11.55 -15.37
C LYS A 235 3.30 -13.07 -15.36
N GLY A 236 2.07 -13.50 -15.09
CA GLY A 236 1.72 -14.92 -14.92
C GLY A 236 1.96 -15.46 -13.50
N ASN A 237 2.33 -14.61 -12.54
CA ASN A 237 2.57 -15.00 -11.15
C ASN A 237 1.25 -15.01 -10.36
N HIS A 238 0.32 -15.88 -10.74
CA HIS A 238 -1.07 -15.85 -10.27
C HIS A 238 -1.21 -16.04 -8.75
N ASP A 239 -0.42 -16.92 -8.13
CA ASP A 239 -0.44 -17.09 -6.66
C ASP A 239 -0.02 -15.81 -5.92
N ARG A 240 1.05 -15.16 -6.40
CA ARG A 240 1.54 -13.89 -5.86
C ARG A 240 0.54 -12.77 -6.09
N ALA A 241 -0.10 -12.75 -7.27
CA ALA A 241 -1.16 -11.80 -7.61
C ALA A 241 -2.32 -11.91 -6.62
N VAL A 242 -2.86 -13.11 -6.41
CA VAL A 242 -3.99 -13.34 -5.51
C VAL A 242 -3.65 -12.96 -4.07
N ARG A 243 -2.43 -13.22 -3.59
CA ARG A 243 -2.01 -12.79 -2.24
C ARG A 243 -2.01 -11.27 -2.06
N HIS A 244 -1.55 -10.51 -3.04
CA HIS A 244 -1.66 -9.04 -3.00
C HIS A 244 -3.12 -8.57 -3.02
N LEU A 245 -3.92 -9.15 -3.93
CA LEU A 245 -5.33 -8.77 -4.08
C LEU A 245 -6.14 -9.12 -2.82
N LEU A 246 -5.85 -10.23 -2.14
CA LEU A 246 -6.53 -10.63 -0.90
C LEU A 246 -6.38 -9.56 0.18
N ILE A 247 -5.13 -9.10 0.41
CA ILE A 247 -4.85 -8.09 1.42
C ILE A 247 -5.52 -6.76 1.07
N SER A 248 -5.50 -6.37 -0.21
CA SER A 248 -6.22 -5.18 -0.68
C SER A 248 -7.74 -5.30 -0.51
N ALA A 249 -8.32 -6.46 -0.85
CA ALA A 249 -9.75 -6.73 -0.69
C ALA A 249 -10.19 -6.69 0.78
N MET A 250 -9.39 -7.27 1.68
CA MET A 250 -9.61 -7.22 3.14
C MET A 250 -9.56 -5.80 3.72
N MET A 251 -8.98 -4.83 2.99
CA MET A 251 -9.00 -3.41 3.37
C MET A 251 -10.12 -2.61 2.68
N GLY A 252 -11.03 -3.29 1.98
CA GLY A 252 -12.22 -2.69 1.36
C GLY A 252 -12.09 -2.34 -0.12
N GLU A 253 -11.04 -2.79 -0.84
CA GLU A 253 -10.91 -2.53 -2.28
C GLU A 253 -11.75 -3.49 -3.12
N LYS A 254 -12.87 -2.98 -3.65
CA LYS A 254 -13.79 -3.76 -4.49
C LYS A 254 -13.12 -4.27 -5.77
N LYS A 255 -12.26 -3.47 -6.42
CA LYS A 255 -11.57 -3.89 -7.66
C LYS A 255 -10.70 -5.13 -7.43
N SER A 256 -10.17 -5.29 -6.22
CA SER A 256 -9.39 -6.48 -5.85
C SER A 256 -10.26 -7.72 -5.72
N VAL A 257 -11.46 -7.60 -5.14
CA VAL A 257 -12.44 -8.69 -5.09
C VAL A 257 -12.84 -9.11 -6.51
N ASP A 258 -13.14 -8.14 -7.38
CA ASP A 258 -13.52 -8.40 -8.77
C ASP A 258 -12.37 -9.06 -9.56
N ALA A 259 -11.12 -8.64 -9.32
CA ALA A 259 -9.95 -9.27 -9.92
C ALA A 259 -9.74 -10.72 -9.47
N ILE A 260 -9.98 -11.02 -8.18
CA ILE A 260 -9.94 -12.40 -7.66
C ILE A 260 -11.08 -13.22 -8.25
N LYS A 261 -12.29 -12.66 -8.37
CA LYS A 261 -13.43 -13.31 -9.03
C LYS A 261 -13.10 -13.73 -10.46
N ILE A 262 -12.51 -12.82 -11.24
CA ILE A 262 -12.06 -13.10 -12.61
C ILE A 262 -10.99 -14.21 -12.62
N SER A 263 -10.06 -14.17 -11.66
CA SER A 263 -9.01 -15.19 -11.53
C SER A 263 -9.61 -16.57 -11.19
N PHE A 264 -10.60 -16.62 -10.30
CA PHE A 264 -11.34 -17.84 -9.96
C PHE A 264 -12.09 -18.41 -11.17
N MET A 265 -12.82 -17.57 -11.92
CA MET A 265 -13.52 -17.99 -13.14
C MET A 265 -12.58 -18.55 -14.21
N ARG A 266 -11.30 -18.16 -14.18
CA ARG A 266 -10.24 -18.65 -15.09
C ARG A 266 -9.48 -19.86 -14.54
N GLY A 267 -9.82 -20.37 -13.36
CA GLY A 267 -9.10 -21.47 -12.70
C GLY A 267 -7.73 -21.09 -12.15
N LEU A 268 -7.45 -19.78 -12.00
CA LEU A 268 -6.18 -19.23 -11.51
C LEU A 268 -6.21 -18.86 -10.02
N ALA A 269 -7.40 -18.89 -9.41
CA ALA A 269 -7.60 -18.73 -7.97
C ALA A 269 -8.56 -19.82 -7.49
N THR A 270 -8.48 -20.19 -6.21
CA THR A 270 -9.37 -21.18 -5.61
C THR A 270 -10.70 -20.54 -5.18
N LYS A 271 -11.71 -21.39 -5.00
CA LYS A 271 -13.00 -20.96 -4.43
C LYS A 271 -12.83 -20.34 -3.05
N ASP A 272 -11.95 -20.93 -2.23
CA ASP A 272 -11.68 -20.48 -0.87
C ASP A 272 -11.05 -19.07 -0.86
N GLN A 273 -10.09 -18.81 -1.75
CA GLN A 273 -9.49 -17.48 -1.90
C GLN A 273 -10.54 -16.43 -2.31
N TYR A 274 -11.46 -16.76 -3.22
CA TYR A 274 -12.52 -15.83 -3.58
C TYR A 274 -13.51 -15.59 -2.43
N ALA A 275 -13.90 -16.64 -1.71
CA ALA A 275 -14.79 -16.53 -0.56
C ALA A 275 -14.16 -15.70 0.57
N GLU A 276 -12.86 -15.91 0.83
CA GLU A 276 -12.09 -15.13 1.79
C GLU A 276 -12.04 -13.65 1.42
N ALA A 277 -11.72 -13.34 0.15
CA ALA A 277 -11.70 -11.97 -0.34
C ALA A 277 -13.06 -11.27 -0.18
N LEU A 278 -14.14 -11.97 -0.53
CA LEU A 278 -15.50 -11.43 -0.44
C LEU A 278 -15.90 -11.16 1.02
N LYS A 279 -15.62 -12.11 1.92
CA LYS A 279 -15.92 -11.95 3.34
C LYS A 279 -15.11 -10.80 3.95
N GLY A 280 -13.80 -10.78 3.74
CA GLY A 280 -12.94 -9.71 4.25
C GLY A 280 -13.35 -8.32 3.74
N TYR A 281 -13.71 -8.21 2.46
CA TYR A 281 -14.26 -6.98 1.90
C TYR A 281 -15.57 -6.56 2.58
N GLN A 282 -16.50 -7.50 2.79
CA GLN A 282 -17.76 -7.21 3.47
C GLN A 282 -17.54 -6.76 4.92
N ASP A 283 -16.59 -7.36 5.63
CA ASP A 283 -16.22 -6.99 6.99
C ASP A 283 -15.66 -5.54 7.01
N ALA A 284 -14.73 -5.23 6.10
CA ALA A 284 -14.17 -3.88 5.97
C ALA A 284 -15.22 -2.82 5.59
N VAL A 285 -16.14 -3.13 4.68
CA VAL A 285 -17.22 -2.20 4.30
C VAL A 285 -18.13 -1.89 5.48
N ARG A 286 -18.48 -2.89 6.30
CA ARG A 286 -19.30 -2.66 7.50
C ARG A 286 -18.64 -1.73 8.50
N GLU A 287 -17.31 -1.81 8.66
CA GLU A 287 -16.55 -0.87 9.50
C GLU A 287 -16.56 0.58 8.96
N MET A 288 -16.87 0.76 7.68
CA MET A 288 -16.97 2.07 7.03
C MET A 288 -18.41 2.63 7.00
N GLU A 289 -19.40 1.92 7.53
CA GLU A 289 -20.79 2.40 7.55
C GLU A 289 -21.00 3.50 8.58
N SER A 290 -21.77 4.53 8.22
CA SER A 290 -22.24 5.54 9.17
C SER A 290 -23.61 6.06 8.73
N PRO A 291 -24.54 6.32 9.68
CA PRO A 291 -25.84 6.90 9.37
C PRO A 291 -25.74 8.22 8.59
N GLU A 292 -24.78 9.08 8.94
CA GLU A 292 -24.52 10.34 8.27
C GLU A 292 -24.07 10.15 6.82
N ARG A 293 -23.28 9.11 6.54
CA ARG A 293 -22.85 8.77 5.18
C ARG A 293 -24.02 8.25 4.34
N LEU A 294 -24.83 7.35 4.89
CA LEU A 294 -26.04 6.83 4.23
C LEU A 294 -27.05 7.94 3.93
N GLU A 295 -27.20 8.89 4.85
CA GLU A 295 -28.04 10.06 4.65
C GLU A 295 -27.47 10.97 3.57
N ALA A 296 -26.16 11.25 3.57
CA ALA A 296 -25.51 12.08 2.55
C ALA A 296 -25.63 11.48 1.13
N MET A 297 -25.60 10.15 0.99
CA MET A 297 -25.76 9.46 -0.31
C MET A 297 -27.10 9.74 -1.01
N LYS A 298 -28.14 10.20 -0.29
CA LYS A 298 -29.42 10.55 -0.92
C LYS A 298 -29.36 11.87 -1.72
N PHE A 299 -28.24 12.58 -1.66
CA PHE A 299 -28.07 13.93 -2.21
C PHE A 299 -26.91 14.02 -3.21
N VAL A 300 -26.26 12.88 -3.51
CA VAL A 300 -25.17 12.75 -4.48
C VAL A 300 -25.69 12.07 -5.74
#